data_AF-A4JM97-F1
#
_entry.id   AF-A4JM97-F1
#
_cell.length_a   1.000
_cell.length_b   1.000
_cell.length_c   1.000
_cell.angle_alpha   90.00
_cell.angle_beta   90.00
_cell.angle_gamma   90.00
#
_symmetry.space_group_name_H-M   'P 1'
#
loop_
_entity.id
_entity.type
_entity.pdbx_description
1 polymer ?
#
loop_
_entity_poly.entity_id
_entity_poly.type
_entity_poly.pdbx_seq_one_letter_code
_entity_poly.pdbx_strand_id
1 'polypeptide(L)'
;MLQAITNASPRDVNGERLSISIIGDHQVGTNAVGIWISSGKVRVSLSNAFDKNFDGAGVVDSILSADDLKSASDVFKKICQRIGGPSSKDLPPDTLNVYSIRCMRNGEMTEHQGRLTDLPRDLAIESFGLYQKLLTDYISSGQVVVKVGASVSAVRREREDFLVTVKFSNAGQYGISMRTPDEWEKNWQERLDIGGRRVGGGDLWKASLVGRRLYNKSDLSIRTEELPMGGRGTFVTIPAGGAVEFKFLVAPDQKIPKGTYKFSVLVVTTMTTEGDAPNLSRVNFSSNSARAPNFTFDTDYPATPNEWKDFEARQREKMSSQSVGPGATVAEPGYYRKVAITGERGQFVRGLSKGEQAPTLDRPFEHWVWDADLALSTRCKPGDSCPRDGLWVARTMRMGSVDADVTHVELERRFRAGEIAPSLTGLEGNVLHHYWQWLGA
;
A
#
# COMPACT_ATOMS: atom_id res chain seq x y z
N MET A 1 -12.58 -4.36 21.03
CA MET A 1 -11.93 -3.10 20.58
C MET A 1 -11.46 -2.23 21.76
N LEU A 2 -12.29 -1.93 22.77
CA LEU A 2 -11.84 -1.33 24.05
C LEU A 2 -10.93 -2.23 24.91
N GLN A 3 -10.83 -3.52 24.59
CA GLN A 3 -9.88 -4.46 25.22
C GLN A 3 -8.40 -4.04 25.08
N ALA A 4 -8.04 -3.27 24.05
CA ALA A 4 -6.65 -2.84 23.83
C ALA A 4 -6.10 -1.92 24.95
N ILE A 5 -6.96 -1.20 25.67
CA ILE A 5 -6.56 -0.28 26.76
C ILE A 5 -6.89 -0.88 28.13
N THR A 6 -7.81 -1.83 28.19
CA THR A 6 -8.39 -2.34 29.43
C THR A 6 -7.67 -3.55 30.03
N ASN A 7 -6.71 -4.15 29.32
CA ASN A 7 -5.75 -5.11 29.90
C ASN A 7 -4.76 -4.37 30.81
N ALA A 8 -5.26 -3.93 31.96
CA ALA A 8 -4.45 -3.52 33.09
C ALA A 8 -3.71 -4.74 33.64
N SER A 9 -2.51 -4.52 34.16
CA SER A 9 -1.89 -5.51 35.05
C SER A 9 -2.89 -5.88 36.17
N PRO A 10 -2.97 -7.15 36.61
CA PRO A 10 -3.89 -7.59 37.67
C PRO A 10 -3.85 -6.75 38.96
N ARG A 11 -2.79 -5.97 39.19
CA ARG A 11 -2.62 -5.09 40.35
C ARG A 11 -3.35 -3.74 40.24
N ASP A 12 -3.76 -3.29 39.06
CA ASP A 12 -4.39 -1.98 38.83
C ASP A 12 -5.92 -2.07 38.61
N VAL A 13 -6.53 -3.23 38.88
CA VAL A 13 -7.94 -3.55 38.54
C VAL A 13 -8.97 -2.85 39.45
N ASN A 14 -8.56 -2.17 40.53
CA ASN A 14 -9.49 -1.63 41.54
C ASN A 14 -9.56 -0.10 41.65
N GLY A 15 -8.92 0.65 40.75
CA GLY A 15 -8.84 2.12 40.83
C GLY A 15 -9.77 2.90 39.89
N GLU A 16 -9.88 4.20 40.15
CA GLU A 16 -10.44 5.21 39.24
C GLU A 16 -9.64 5.26 37.93
N ARG A 17 -10.34 5.19 36.79
CA ARG A 17 -9.73 5.11 35.46
C ARG A 17 -10.46 6.00 34.46
N LEU A 18 -9.72 6.69 33.62
CA LEU A 18 -10.21 7.36 32.43
C LEU A 18 -9.48 6.80 31.20
N SER A 19 -10.20 6.52 30.13
CA SER A 19 -9.60 6.21 28.84
C SER A 19 -10.36 6.90 27.73
N ILE A 20 -9.62 7.41 26.76
CA ILE A 20 -10.15 8.09 25.57
C ILE A 20 -9.52 7.43 24.35
N SER A 21 -10.36 7.03 23.40
CA SER A 21 -9.95 6.37 22.16
C SER A 21 -10.49 7.13 20.96
N ILE A 22 -9.62 7.43 20.00
CA ILE A 22 -10.00 7.94 18.69
C ILE A 22 -9.93 6.78 17.71
N ILE A 23 -11.11 6.35 17.28
CA ILE A 23 -11.28 5.40 16.20
C ILE A 23 -11.38 6.24 14.93
N GLY A 24 -10.55 5.96 13.93
CA GLY A 24 -10.72 6.59 12.62
C GLY A 24 -11.97 6.05 11.90
N ASP A 25 -12.02 6.13 10.57
CA ASP A 25 -12.91 5.23 9.85
C ASP A 25 -12.45 3.78 10.14
N HIS A 26 -13.35 2.80 10.16
CA HIS A 26 -13.04 1.39 10.52
C HIS A 26 -11.92 0.72 9.69
N GLN A 27 -11.31 1.47 8.77
CA GLN A 27 -10.21 1.15 7.87
C GLN A 27 -8.83 1.38 8.51
N VAL A 28 -8.72 2.26 9.50
CA VAL A 28 -7.44 2.63 10.15
C VAL A 28 -7.34 2.13 11.60
N GLY A 29 -6.11 2.11 12.13
CA GLY A 29 -5.87 1.74 13.53
C GLY A 29 -6.47 2.74 14.53
N THR A 30 -6.56 2.32 15.80
CA THR A 30 -7.07 3.16 16.89
C THR A 30 -5.92 3.75 17.70
N ASN A 31 -6.03 5.03 18.04
CA ASN A 31 -5.13 5.69 18.98
C ASN A 31 -5.85 5.91 20.31
N ALA A 32 -5.16 5.73 21.42
CA ALA A 32 -5.80 5.78 22.72
C ALA A 32 -4.87 6.24 23.83
N VAL A 33 -5.47 6.83 24.87
CA VAL A 33 -4.83 7.17 26.13
C VAL A 33 -5.66 6.56 27.26
N GLY A 34 -5.02 5.81 28.15
CA GLY A 34 -5.59 5.30 29.39
C GLY A 34 -4.86 5.88 30.59
N ILE A 35 -5.59 6.28 31.63
CA ILE A 35 -5.09 6.99 32.80
C ILE A 35 -5.63 6.30 34.05
N TRP A 36 -4.74 5.99 34.99
CA TRP A 36 -5.09 5.51 36.32
C TRP A 36 -4.89 6.65 37.31
N ILE A 37 -6.00 7.23 37.80
CA ILE A 37 -5.99 8.49 38.55
C ILE A 37 -5.22 8.34 39.87
N SER A 38 -5.41 7.23 40.58
CA SER A 38 -4.79 7.00 41.88
C SER A 38 -3.27 6.83 41.82
N SER A 39 -2.74 6.26 40.74
CA SER A 39 -1.30 6.00 40.60
C SER A 39 -0.58 7.01 39.72
N GLY A 40 -1.32 7.90 39.04
CA GLY A 40 -0.78 8.79 38.02
C GLY A 40 -0.18 8.07 36.80
N LYS A 41 -0.50 6.78 36.60
CA LYS A 41 0.01 6.04 35.45
C LYS A 41 -0.74 6.46 34.20
N VAL A 42 -0.04 6.55 33.09
CA VAL A 42 -0.62 6.76 31.76
C VAL A 42 -0.13 5.67 30.81
N ARG A 43 -1.04 5.15 30.00
CA ARG A 43 -0.76 4.25 28.89
C ARG A 43 -1.19 4.93 27.61
N VAL A 44 -0.29 4.99 26.65
CA VAL A 44 -0.56 5.55 25.33
C VAL A 44 -0.42 4.45 24.29
N SER A 45 -1.47 4.24 23.50
CA SER A 45 -1.50 3.29 22.39
C SER A 45 -1.57 4.05 21.08
N LEU A 46 -0.68 3.70 20.15
CA LEU A 46 -0.62 4.24 18.82
C LEU A 46 -0.67 3.10 17.80
N SER A 47 -1.86 2.89 17.24
CA SER A 47 -2.05 1.92 16.15
C SER A 47 -2.28 2.61 14.81
N ASN A 48 -2.57 3.92 14.79
CA ASN A 48 -2.53 4.75 13.59
C ASN A 48 -1.43 5.81 13.73
N ALA A 49 -0.31 5.60 13.05
CA ALA A 49 0.88 6.45 13.14
C ALA A 49 1.25 7.13 11.81
N PHE A 50 0.38 7.10 10.81
CA PHE A 50 0.71 7.54 9.45
C PHE A 50 1.16 9.01 9.37
N ASP A 51 0.61 9.87 10.22
CA ASP A 51 0.85 11.32 10.27
C ASP A 51 1.72 11.76 11.46
N LYS A 52 2.30 10.81 12.19
CA LYS A 52 3.03 11.10 13.43
C LYS A 52 4.52 10.87 13.26
N ASN A 53 5.32 11.63 14.00
CA ASN A 53 6.76 11.39 14.16
C ASN A 53 7.04 10.14 15.02
N PHE A 54 6.29 9.06 14.83
CA PHE A 54 6.44 7.80 15.52
C PHE A 54 6.63 6.68 14.49
N ASP A 55 7.80 6.07 14.52
CA ASP A 55 8.15 4.96 13.64
C ASP A 55 7.44 3.68 14.13
N GLY A 56 6.42 3.23 13.38
CA GLY A 56 5.69 2.01 13.69
C GLY A 56 4.38 2.18 14.44
N ALA A 57 3.94 1.11 15.11
CA ALA A 57 2.78 1.08 16.00
C ALA A 57 3.19 0.50 17.36
N GLY A 58 2.50 0.85 18.43
CA GLY A 58 2.90 0.39 19.76
C GLY A 58 2.07 0.89 20.92
N VAL A 59 2.43 0.40 22.11
CA VAL A 59 1.90 0.80 23.41
C VAL A 59 3.08 1.17 24.30
N VAL A 60 2.98 2.33 24.93
CA VAL A 60 3.96 2.82 25.91
C VAL A 60 3.28 3.16 27.23
N ASP A 61 3.99 2.94 28.32
CA ASP A 61 3.57 3.30 29.67
C ASP A 61 4.45 4.43 30.22
N SER A 62 3.88 5.34 31.00
CA SER A 62 4.60 6.39 31.68
C SER A 62 3.89 6.82 32.97
N ILE A 63 4.49 7.79 33.67
CA ILE A 63 3.91 8.46 34.84
C ILE A 63 3.61 9.90 34.45
N LEU A 64 2.39 10.35 34.73
CA LEU A 64 1.96 11.72 34.49
C LEU A 64 2.76 12.70 35.35
N SER A 65 3.09 13.85 34.77
CA SER A 65 3.52 15.02 35.52
C SER A 65 2.42 15.46 36.51
N ALA A 66 2.79 16.21 37.55
CA ALA A 66 1.83 16.69 38.54
C ALA A 66 0.71 17.54 37.89
N ASP A 67 1.06 18.39 36.93
CA ASP A 67 0.10 19.24 36.21
C ASP A 67 -0.82 18.43 35.29
N ASP A 68 -0.28 17.40 34.62
CA ASP A 68 -1.09 16.51 33.78
C ASP A 68 -2.03 15.64 34.59
N LEU A 69 -1.56 15.13 35.74
CA LEU A 69 -2.39 14.35 36.66
C LEU A 69 -3.54 15.20 37.21
N LYS A 70 -3.26 16.46 37.58
CA LYS A 70 -4.29 17.41 38.00
C LYS A 70 -5.31 17.64 36.89
N SER A 71 -4.84 17.94 35.68
CA SER A 71 -5.72 18.15 34.52
C SER A 71 -6.58 16.91 34.21
N ALA A 72 -5.98 15.72 34.25
CA ALA A 72 -6.69 14.45 34.05
C ALA A 72 -7.73 14.18 35.14
N SER A 73 -7.40 14.48 36.40
CA SER A 73 -8.31 14.33 37.54
C SER A 73 -9.50 15.27 37.45
N ASP A 74 -9.28 16.51 36.98
CA ASP A 74 -10.35 17.49 36.81
C ASP A 74 -11.32 17.06 35.70
N VAL A 75 -10.81 16.61 34.56
CA VAL A 75 -11.63 16.04 33.48
C VAL A 75 -12.37 14.80 33.96
N PHE A 76 -11.69 13.88 34.65
CA PHE A 76 -12.29 12.67 35.22
C PHE A 76 -13.49 13.00 36.12
N LYS A 77 -13.33 13.94 37.07
CA LYS A 77 -14.40 14.36 37.99
C LYS A 77 -15.60 14.96 37.24
N LYS A 78 -15.34 15.83 36.26
CA LYS A 78 -16.40 16.45 35.44
C LYS A 78 -17.19 15.40 34.66
N ILE A 79 -16.52 14.40 34.08
CA ILE A 79 -17.21 13.29 33.39
C ILE A 79 -18.02 12.48 34.39
N CYS A 80 -17.44 12.03 35.52
CA CYS A 80 -18.14 11.22 36.52
C CYS A 80 -19.42 11.90 37.05
N GLN A 81 -19.39 13.21 37.26
CA GLN A 81 -20.57 13.99 37.70
C GLN A 81 -21.69 14.02 36.67
N ARG A 82 -21.38 13.79 35.39
CA ARG A 82 -22.34 13.90 34.28
C ARG A 82 -22.90 12.58 33.80
N ILE A 83 -22.29 11.45 34.17
CA ILE A 83 -22.73 10.12 33.78
C ILE A 83 -24.21 9.89 34.16
N GLY A 84 -25.03 9.55 33.17
CA GLY A 84 -26.47 9.33 33.32
C GLY A 84 -27.33 10.60 33.24
N GLY A 85 -26.73 11.77 32.97
CA GLY A 85 -27.47 12.98 32.58
C GLY A 85 -27.88 12.96 31.09
N PRO A 86 -28.78 13.87 30.66
CA PRO A 86 -29.18 13.96 29.26
C PRO A 86 -27.99 14.28 28.34
N SER A 87 -27.92 13.56 27.22
CA SER A 87 -26.91 13.75 26.17
C SER A 87 -27.00 15.15 25.58
N SER A 88 -25.87 15.83 25.40
CA SER A 88 -25.82 17.05 24.59
C SER A 88 -25.98 16.67 23.11
N LYS A 89 -26.86 17.38 22.38
CA LYS A 89 -27.00 17.24 20.91
C LYS A 89 -26.22 18.33 20.16
N ASP A 90 -25.33 19.03 20.86
CA ASP A 90 -24.70 20.26 20.36
C ASP A 90 -23.48 20.00 19.48
N LEU A 91 -23.04 18.74 19.39
CA LEU A 91 -21.92 18.30 18.56
C LEU A 91 -22.40 17.38 17.43
N PRO A 92 -21.81 17.49 16.22
CA PRO A 92 -22.10 16.57 15.13
C PRO A 92 -21.87 15.11 15.56
N PRO A 93 -22.76 14.17 15.21
CA PRO A 93 -22.69 12.77 15.64
C PRO A 93 -21.52 11.97 15.03
N ASP A 94 -20.70 12.59 14.18
CA ASP A 94 -19.85 11.91 13.19
C ASP A 94 -18.39 11.71 13.65
N THR A 95 -18.12 11.67 14.96
CA THR A 95 -16.80 11.28 15.46
C THR A 95 -16.91 9.99 16.27
N LEU A 96 -16.24 8.93 15.82
CA LEU A 96 -16.14 7.64 16.53
C LEU A 96 -15.16 7.73 17.74
N ASN A 97 -15.17 8.87 18.41
CA ASN A 97 -14.36 9.13 19.59
C ASN A 97 -15.12 8.63 20.81
N VAL A 98 -14.55 7.66 21.51
CA VAL A 98 -15.19 7.03 22.68
C VAL A 98 -14.37 7.25 23.93
N TYR A 99 -15.05 7.31 25.06
CA TYR A 99 -14.42 7.25 26.38
C TYR A 99 -14.91 6.03 27.15
N SER A 100 -14.04 5.47 27.98
CA SER A 100 -14.40 4.53 29.05
C SER A 100 -13.88 5.10 30.36
N ILE A 101 -14.76 5.18 31.35
CA ILE A 101 -14.46 5.75 32.66
C ILE A 101 -14.99 4.84 33.75
N ARG A 102 -14.24 4.71 34.84
CA ARG A 102 -14.66 3.95 36.01
C ARG A 102 -14.74 4.88 37.21
N CYS A 103 -15.96 5.15 37.65
CA CYS A 103 -16.28 6.12 38.70
C CYS A 103 -16.81 5.39 39.94
N MET A 104 -16.61 5.98 41.12
CA MET A 104 -17.29 5.53 42.33
C MET A 104 -18.69 6.14 42.39
N ARG A 105 -19.73 5.30 42.46
CA ARG A 105 -21.13 5.71 42.57
C ARG A 105 -21.80 4.88 43.66
N ASN A 106 -22.39 5.53 44.65
CA ASN A 106 -23.05 4.88 45.79
C ASN A 106 -22.16 3.86 46.53
N GLY A 107 -20.85 4.10 46.60
CA GLY A 107 -19.88 3.20 47.22
C GLY A 107 -19.43 2.02 46.36
N GLU A 108 -19.95 1.88 45.13
CA GLU A 108 -19.56 0.84 44.17
C GLU A 108 -18.83 1.46 42.98
N MET A 109 -17.83 0.75 42.44
CA MET A 109 -17.14 1.19 41.23
C MET A 109 -17.91 0.72 40.00
N THR A 110 -18.44 1.66 39.22
CA THR A 110 -19.18 1.36 37.98
C THR A 110 -18.38 1.80 36.75
N GLU A 111 -18.30 0.92 35.75
CA GLU A 111 -17.72 1.26 34.45
C GLU A 111 -18.80 1.84 33.53
N HIS A 112 -18.46 2.94 32.87
CA HIS A 112 -19.31 3.61 31.90
C HIS A 112 -18.53 3.84 30.61
N GLN A 113 -19.21 3.64 29.48
CA GLN A 113 -18.68 3.88 28.14
C GLN A 113 -19.66 4.77 27.38
N GLY A 114 -19.13 5.71 26.60
CA GLY A 114 -19.93 6.64 25.81
C GLY A 114 -19.12 7.29 24.70
N ARG A 115 -19.79 8.05 23.83
CA ARG A 115 -19.12 8.87 22.82
C ARG A 115 -18.71 10.20 23.43
N LEU A 116 -17.58 10.76 23.02
CA LEU A 116 -17.20 12.12 23.45
C LEU A 116 -18.28 13.14 23.06
N THR A 117 -18.99 12.91 21.96
CA THR A 117 -20.10 13.77 21.49
C THR A 117 -21.33 13.71 22.38
N ASP A 118 -21.45 12.71 23.27
CA ASP A 118 -22.55 12.64 24.24
C ASP A 118 -22.31 13.58 25.44
N LEU A 119 -21.06 14.04 25.63
CA LEU A 119 -20.68 14.99 26.68
C LEU A 119 -21.08 16.42 26.28
N PRO A 120 -21.28 17.34 27.26
CA PRO A 120 -21.41 18.76 26.97
C PRO A 120 -20.22 19.27 26.14
N ARG A 121 -20.48 20.17 25.18
CA ARG A 121 -19.49 20.65 24.21
C ARG A 121 -18.14 21.02 24.83
N ASP A 122 -18.16 21.81 25.90
CA ASP A 122 -16.94 22.28 26.56
C ASP A 122 -16.14 21.13 27.19
N LEU A 123 -16.84 20.16 27.80
CA LEU A 123 -16.21 18.98 28.39
C LEU A 123 -15.66 18.03 27.32
N ALA A 124 -16.35 17.90 26.18
CA ALA A 124 -15.86 17.12 25.04
C ALA A 124 -14.57 17.72 24.47
N ILE A 125 -14.53 19.05 24.29
CA ILE A 125 -13.33 19.79 23.83
C ILE A 125 -12.18 19.63 24.84
N GLU A 126 -12.45 19.80 26.13
CA GLU A 126 -11.45 19.65 27.19
C GLU A 126 -10.88 18.22 27.24
N SER A 127 -11.75 17.21 27.17
CA SER A 127 -11.35 15.79 27.15
C SER A 127 -10.50 15.45 25.94
N PHE A 128 -10.88 15.97 24.77
CA PHE A 128 -10.11 15.80 23.53
C PHE A 128 -8.75 16.51 23.59
N GLY A 129 -8.71 17.72 24.15
CA GLY A 129 -7.47 18.47 24.37
C GLY A 129 -6.51 17.73 25.31
N LEU A 130 -7.02 17.18 26.41
CA LEU A 130 -6.25 16.31 27.31
C LEU A 130 -5.69 15.10 26.55
N TYR A 131 -6.53 14.39 25.80
CA TYR A 131 -6.10 13.25 25.00
C TYR A 131 -4.97 13.61 24.02
N GLN A 132 -5.11 14.70 23.25
CA GLN A 132 -4.11 15.11 22.27
C GLN A 132 -2.77 15.46 22.93
N LYS A 133 -2.84 16.18 24.06
CA LYS A 133 -1.67 16.53 24.85
C LYS A 133 -0.93 15.28 25.33
N LEU A 134 -1.63 14.39 26.04
CA LEU A 134 -1.01 13.20 26.63
C LEU A 134 -0.46 12.24 25.56
N LEU A 135 -1.18 12.08 24.45
CA LEU A 135 -0.70 11.29 23.32
C LEU A 135 0.59 11.86 22.74
N THR A 136 0.73 13.18 22.65
CA THR A 136 1.92 13.83 22.08
C THR A 136 3.11 13.79 23.04
N ASP A 137 2.88 14.11 24.31
CA ASP A 137 3.94 14.28 25.32
C ASP A 137 4.56 12.94 25.74
N TYR A 138 3.75 11.87 25.80
CA TYR A 138 4.17 10.59 26.38
C TYR A 138 4.50 9.49 25.35
N ILE A 139 4.13 9.64 24.08
CA ILE A 139 4.39 8.59 23.07
C ILE A 139 5.88 8.35 22.80
N SER A 140 6.71 9.40 22.93
CA SER A 140 8.16 9.34 22.66
C SER A 140 9.00 9.17 23.92
N SER A 141 8.46 9.48 25.10
CA SER A 141 9.17 9.50 26.38
C SER A 141 8.82 8.32 27.29
N GLY A 142 7.72 7.61 27.02
CA GLY A 142 7.28 6.46 27.81
C GLY A 142 8.15 5.20 27.65
N GLN A 143 8.03 4.30 28.62
CA GLN A 143 8.58 2.95 28.55
C GLN A 143 7.82 2.13 27.50
N VAL A 144 8.54 1.58 26.53
CA VAL A 144 7.95 0.72 25.51
C VAL A 144 7.47 -0.61 26.12
N VAL A 145 6.17 -0.88 25.97
CA VAL A 145 5.56 -2.17 26.35
C VAL A 145 5.54 -3.08 25.12
N VAL A 146 4.96 -2.58 24.03
CA VAL A 146 4.84 -3.26 22.73
C VAL A 146 5.20 -2.23 21.66
N LYS A 147 6.07 -2.55 20.71
CA LYS A 147 6.35 -1.65 19.58
C LYS A 147 6.78 -2.43 18.37
N VAL A 148 5.96 -2.41 17.33
CA VAL A 148 6.29 -2.95 16.02
C VAL A 148 6.76 -1.83 15.10
N GLY A 149 7.87 -2.03 14.41
CA GLY A 149 8.30 -1.22 13.28
C GLY A 149 8.43 -2.08 12.02
N ALA A 150 8.51 -1.43 10.87
CA ALA A 150 8.82 -2.10 9.61
C ALA A 150 9.79 -1.25 8.80
N SER A 151 10.68 -1.90 8.06
CA SER A 151 11.58 -1.24 7.11
C SER A 151 11.91 -2.14 5.94
N VAL A 152 12.32 -1.54 4.83
CA VAL A 152 12.84 -2.28 3.67
C VAL A 152 14.33 -2.54 3.92
N SER A 153 14.72 -3.76 4.28
CA SER A 153 16.12 -4.08 4.59
C SER A 153 16.97 -4.36 3.36
N ALA A 154 16.36 -4.79 2.25
CA ALA A 154 17.05 -4.98 0.97
C ALA A 154 16.10 -4.85 -0.22
N VAL A 155 16.61 -4.26 -1.31
CA VAL A 155 16.00 -4.36 -2.64
C VAL A 155 17.12 -4.67 -3.63
N ARG A 156 17.06 -5.83 -4.27
CA ARG A 156 18.04 -6.26 -5.27
C ARG A 156 17.35 -6.76 -6.51
N ARG A 157 17.90 -6.45 -7.68
CA ARG A 157 17.43 -7.05 -8.93
C ARG A 157 17.81 -8.53 -8.94
N GLU A 158 16.85 -9.38 -9.22
CA GLU A 158 17.03 -10.83 -9.28
C GLU A 158 16.32 -11.35 -10.53
N ARG A 159 17.12 -11.56 -11.59
CA ARG A 159 16.64 -11.84 -12.97
C ARG A 159 15.76 -10.69 -13.49
N GLU A 160 14.50 -10.97 -13.76
CA GLU A 160 13.51 -10.04 -14.36
C GLU A 160 12.67 -9.31 -13.29
N ASP A 161 12.89 -9.65 -12.02
CA ASP A 161 12.16 -9.11 -10.88
C ASP A 161 13.12 -8.46 -9.87
N PHE A 162 12.55 -7.95 -8.78
CA PHE A 162 13.29 -7.46 -7.63
C PHE A 162 12.99 -8.34 -6.42
N LEU A 163 14.03 -8.89 -5.80
CA LEU A 163 13.90 -9.48 -4.48
C LEU A 163 13.88 -8.35 -3.45
N VAL A 164 12.72 -8.15 -2.85
CA VAL A 164 12.49 -7.18 -1.78
C VAL A 164 12.45 -7.91 -0.45
N THR A 165 13.21 -7.41 0.52
CA THR A 165 13.17 -7.88 1.91
C THR A 165 12.56 -6.81 2.80
N VAL A 166 11.44 -7.13 3.46
CA VAL A 166 10.80 -6.29 4.46
C VAL A 166 11.07 -6.88 5.84
N LYS A 167 11.68 -6.08 6.71
CA LYS A 167 11.98 -6.44 8.09
C LYS A 167 10.93 -5.83 9.01
N PHE A 168 10.27 -6.68 9.80
CA PHE A 168 9.45 -6.25 10.93
C PHE A 168 10.27 -6.40 12.20
N SER A 169 10.38 -5.33 12.99
CA SER A 169 11.12 -5.31 14.26
C SER A 169 10.16 -5.11 15.42
N ASN A 170 10.46 -5.75 16.55
CA ASN A 170 9.71 -5.60 17.78
C ASN A 170 10.64 -5.06 18.87
N ALA A 171 10.46 -3.80 19.25
CA ALA A 171 11.22 -3.16 20.33
C ALA A 171 10.54 -3.29 21.71
N GLY A 172 9.41 -4.01 21.78
CA GLY A 172 8.69 -4.28 23.02
C GLY A 172 9.16 -5.53 23.76
N GLN A 173 8.48 -5.79 24.88
CA GLN A 173 8.81 -6.87 25.81
C GLN A 173 8.00 -8.16 25.56
N TYR A 174 7.02 -8.10 24.67
CA TYR A 174 6.10 -9.21 24.37
C TYR A 174 6.19 -9.59 22.89
N GLY A 175 6.03 -10.88 22.58
CA GLY A 175 5.92 -11.35 21.21
C GLY A 175 4.71 -10.75 20.49
N ILE A 176 4.85 -10.47 19.19
CA ILE A 176 3.79 -9.92 18.35
C ILE A 176 3.46 -10.92 17.25
N SER A 177 2.24 -11.45 17.25
CA SER A 177 1.73 -12.34 16.24
C SER A 177 0.97 -11.60 15.15
N MET A 178 1.19 -11.99 13.91
CA MET A 178 0.42 -11.52 12.75
C MET A 178 0.29 -12.62 11.71
N ARG A 179 -0.75 -12.53 10.88
CA ARG A 179 -0.90 -13.38 9.70
C ARG A 179 0.28 -13.14 8.75
N THR A 180 0.75 -14.15 8.03
CA THR A 180 1.83 -13.95 7.06
C THR A 180 1.36 -13.10 5.87
N PRO A 181 2.19 -12.19 5.32
CA PRO A 181 1.74 -11.25 4.28
C PRO A 181 1.26 -11.86 2.95
N ASP A 182 1.66 -13.11 2.65
CA ASP A 182 1.16 -13.86 1.49
C ASP A 182 -0.30 -14.29 1.63
N GLU A 183 -0.85 -14.26 2.84
CA GLU A 183 -2.27 -14.49 3.09
C GLU A 183 -3.04 -13.22 3.42
N TRP A 184 -2.41 -12.04 3.29
CA TRP A 184 -3.11 -10.78 3.46
C TRP A 184 -4.02 -10.51 2.26
N GLU A 185 -5.17 -9.88 2.53
CA GLU A 185 -6.22 -9.70 1.54
C GLU A 185 -6.55 -8.23 1.32
N LYS A 186 -6.45 -7.78 0.06
CA LYS A 186 -6.78 -6.39 -0.33
C LYS A 186 -8.23 -6.03 -0.05
N ASN A 187 -9.15 -7.01 -0.11
CA ASN A 187 -10.58 -6.81 0.17
C ASN A 187 -10.83 -6.44 1.65
N TRP A 188 -9.95 -6.87 2.55
CA TRP A 188 -9.95 -6.47 3.97
C TRP A 188 -9.10 -5.23 4.23
N GLN A 189 -8.69 -4.55 3.15
CA GLN A 189 -7.87 -3.35 3.14
C GLN A 189 -6.52 -3.55 3.85
N GLU A 190 -6.02 -4.78 3.89
CA GLU A 190 -4.66 -5.04 4.32
C GLU A 190 -3.69 -4.51 3.28
N ARG A 191 -2.58 -3.93 3.76
CA ARG A 191 -1.58 -3.27 2.92
C ARG A 191 -0.19 -3.61 3.40
N LEU A 192 0.64 -4.00 2.45
CA LEU A 192 2.08 -4.06 2.57
C LEU A 192 2.62 -3.46 1.29
N ASP A 193 2.75 -2.13 1.28
CA ASP A 193 3.17 -1.41 0.10
C ASP A 193 4.56 -0.84 0.32
N ILE A 194 5.40 -0.96 -0.69
CA ILE A 194 6.77 -0.49 -0.67
C ILE A 194 6.92 0.62 -1.70
N GLY A 195 7.62 1.69 -1.31
CA GLY A 195 7.80 2.88 -2.13
C GLY A 195 9.24 3.35 -2.07
N GLY A 196 9.89 3.48 -3.22
CA GLY A 196 11.22 4.09 -3.38
C GLY A 196 11.11 5.44 -4.08
N ARG A 197 11.69 6.50 -3.53
CA ARG A 197 11.84 7.79 -4.24
C ARG A 197 13.28 7.98 -4.68
N ARG A 198 13.50 8.32 -5.95
CA ARG A 198 14.85 8.57 -6.48
C ARG A 198 15.49 9.76 -5.77
N VAL A 199 16.74 9.61 -5.35
CA VAL A 199 17.52 10.69 -4.73
C VAL A 199 17.81 11.75 -5.80
N GLY A 200 17.44 13.00 -5.53
CA GLY A 200 17.63 14.11 -6.47
C GLY A 200 16.65 14.12 -7.65
N GLY A 201 15.61 13.28 -7.66
CA GLY A 201 14.64 13.17 -8.76
C GLY A 201 13.20 12.97 -8.30
N GLY A 202 12.29 12.89 -9.28
CA GLY A 202 10.85 12.68 -9.06
C GLY A 202 10.39 11.23 -9.23
N ASP A 203 11.24 10.34 -9.74
CA ASP A 203 10.88 8.97 -10.09
C ASP A 203 10.48 8.15 -8.85
N LEU A 204 9.43 7.34 -9.00
CA LEU A 204 8.86 6.51 -7.94
C LEU A 204 8.92 5.04 -8.31
N TRP A 205 9.60 4.27 -7.47
CA TRP A 205 9.54 2.82 -7.46
C TRP A 205 8.38 2.41 -6.54
N LYS A 206 7.44 1.58 -6.99
CA LYS A 206 6.31 1.13 -6.15
C LYS A 206 5.96 -0.31 -6.46
N ALA A 207 5.56 -1.04 -5.42
CA ALA A 207 4.94 -2.35 -5.55
C ALA A 207 4.07 -2.66 -4.32
N SER A 208 3.02 -3.44 -4.54
CA SER A 208 2.21 -4.03 -3.47
C SER A 208 2.63 -5.48 -3.23
N LEU A 209 2.90 -5.81 -1.97
CA LEU A 209 3.38 -7.13 -1.52
C LEU A 209 2.26 -8.00 -0.92
N VAL A 210 1.08 -7.44 -0.71
CA VAL A 210 -0.10 -8.15 -0.19
C VAL A 210 -0.46 -9.32 -1.08
N GLY A 211 -0.62 -10.51 -0.49
CA GLY A 211 -1.01 -11.73 -1.21
C GLY A 211 0.09 -12.27 -2.14
N ARG A 212 1.29 -11.66 -2.15
CA ARG A 212 2.42 -12.14 -2.94
C ARG A 212 3.06 -13.32 -2.23
N ARG A 213 3.48 -14.32 -2.99
CA ARG A 213 4.19 -15.50 -2.46
C ARG A 213 5.45 -15.07 -1.69
N LEU A 214 5.61 -15.61 -0.49
CA LEU A 214 6.84 -15.51 0.29
C LEU A 214 7.93 -16.42 -0.28
N TYR A 215 9.09 -15.84 -0.60
CA TYR A 215 10.24 -16.55 -1.14
C TYR A 215 11.01 -17.33 -0.05
N ASN A 216 10.96 -16.84 1.20
CA ASN A 216 11.62 -17.46 2.36
C ASN A 216 10.63 -18.14 3.32
N LYS A 217 9.47 -18.61 2.84
CA LYS A 217 8.42 -19.19 3.69
C LYS A 217 8.93 -20.38 4.53
N SER A 218 9.85 -21.17 3.99
CA SER A 218 10.50 -22.31 4.67
C SER A 218 11.36 -21.91 5.86
N ASP A 219 11.86 -20.68 5.86
CA ASP A 219 12.81 -20.19 6.87
C ASP A 219 12.07 -19.56 8.07
N LEU A 220 10.75 -19.39 7.95
CA LEU A 220 9.90 -18.75 8.93
C LEU A 220 9.30 -19.80 9.88
N SER A 221 9.31 -19.50 11.18
CA SER A 221 8.58 -20.27 12.19
C SER A 221 7.08 -19.96 12.09
N ILE A 222 6.39 -20.68 11.21
CA ILE A 222 4.98 -20.47 10.91
C ILE A 222 4.12 -21.43 11.73
N ARG A 223 3.10 -20.89 12.41
CA ARG A 223 2.02 -21.67 13.00
C ARG A 223 0.78 -21.60 12.12
N THR A 224 0.05 -22.71 12.03
CA THR A 224 -1.22 -22.76 11.30
C THR A 224 -2.35 -22.95 12.30
N GLU A 225 -3.35 -22.08 12.24
CA GLU A 225 -4.47 -22.06 13.18
C GLU A 225 -5.80 -22.08 12.42
N GLU A 226 -6.83 -22.65 13.03
CA GLU A 226 -8.20 -22.56 12.50
C GLU A 226 -8.79 -21.18 12.79
N LEU A 227 -9.42 -20.58 11.78
CA LEU A 227 -10.04 -19.26 11.91
C LEU A 227 -11.48 -19.39 12.43
N PRO A 228 -12.01 -18.39 13.18
CA PRO A 228 -13.34 -18.46 13.81
C PRO A 228 -14.52 -18.72 12.86
N MET A 229 -14.37 -18.46 11.57
CA MET A 229 -15.40 -18.67 10.54
C MET A 229 -15.18 -19.93 9.69
N GLY A 230 -14.31 -20.83 10.13
CA GLY A 230 -13.83 -21.94 9.32
C GLY A 230 -12.70 -21.50 8.37
N GLY A 231 -11.83 -22.44 8.03
CA GLY A 231 -10.60 -22.18 7.27
C GLY A 231 -9.35 -22.15 8.15
N ARG A 232 -8.19 -22.01 7.52
CA ARG A 232 -6.88 -22.04 8.17
C ARG A 232 -6.11 -20.77 7.82
N GLY A 233 -5.43 -20.20 8.79
CA GLY A 233 -4.51 -19.07 8.60
C GLY A 233 -3.10 -19.41 9.04
N THR A 234 -2.10 -18.87 8.35
CA THR A 234 -0.70 -18.96 8.78
C THR A 234 -0.24 -17.70 9.49
N PHE A 235 0.35 -17.87 10.67
CA PHE A 235 0.81 -16.80 11.54
C PHE A 235 2.29 -16.93 11.83
N VAL A 236 2.93 -15.78 12.06
CA VAL A 236 4.31 -15.69 12.55
C VAL A 236 4.37 -14.79 13.76
N THR A 237 5.22 -15.15 14.72
CA THR A 237 5.51 -14.34 15.90
C THR A 237 6.81 -13.57 15.68
N ILE A 238 6.76 -12.25 15.82
CA ILE A 238 7.94 -11.38 15.93
C ILE A 238 8.36 -11.39 17.41
N PRO A 239 9.51 -12.00 17.76
CA PRO A 239 9.92 -12.17 19.15
C PRO A 239 10.18 -10.82 19.84
N ALA A 240 10.03 -10.78 21.16
CA ALA A 240 10.36 -9.60 21.97
C ALA A 240 11.82 -9.19 21.75
N GLY A 241 12.06 -7.89 21.52
CA GLY A 241 13.39 -7.36 21.19
C GLY A 241 13.99 -7.83 19.85
N GLY A 242 13.27 -8.62 19.06
CA GLY A 242 13.77 -9.27 17.85
C GLY A 242 13.14 -8.76 16.56
N ALA A 243 13.30 -9.53 15.48
CA ALA A 243 12.79 -9.17 14.16
C ALA A 243 12.51 -10.41 13.31
N VAL A 244 11.66 -10.24 12.30
CA VAL A 244 11.36 -11.23 11.25
C VAL A 244 11.48 -10.55 9.90
N GLU A 245 12.03 -11.26 8.91
CA GLU A 245 12.17 -10.75 7.53
C GLU A 245 11.31 -11.55 6.56
N PHE A 246 10.62 -10.85 5.67
CA PHE A 246 9.84 -11.43 4.58
C PHE A 246 10.46 -11.06 3.25
N LYS A 247 10.67 -12.06 2.39
CA LYS A 247 11.27 -11.88 1.07
C LYS A 247 10.23 -12.11 -0.01
N PHE A 248 10.15 -11.19 -0.95
CA PHE A 248 9.20 -11.21 -2.06
C PHE A 248 9.95 -11.00 -3.37
N LEU A 249 9.58 -11.75 -4.40
CA LEU A 249 10.01 -11.48 -5.77
C LEU A 249 8.90 -10.67 -6.45
N VAL A 250 9.21 -9.44 -6.86
CA VAL A 250 8.21 -8.51 -7.39
C VAL A 250 8.81 -7.56 -8.43
N ALA A 251 8.05 -7.31 -9.50
CA ALA A 251 8.34 -6.25 -10.44
C ALA A 251 7.67 -4.92 -10.01
N PRO A 252 8.29 -3.76 -10.28
CA PRO A 252 7.68 -2.47 -9.99
C PRO A 252 6.43 -2.24 -10.88
N ASP A 253 5.53 -1.40 -10.39
CA ASP A 253 4.28 -1.03 -11.07
C ASP A 253 4.50 -0.09 -12.27
N GLN A 254 5.68 0.51 -12.37
CA GLN A 254 6.03 1.50 -13.38
C GLN A 254 7.45 1.27 -13.89
N LYS A 255 7.77 1.90 -15.03
CA LYS A 255 9.14 2.03 -15.50
C LYS A 255 9.96 2.82 -14.47
N ILE A 256 11.16 2.35 -14.16
CA ILE A 256 12.07 2.97 -13.19
C ILE A 256 13.41 3.25 -13.86
N PRO A 257 13.92 4.48 -13.82
CA PRO A 257 15.28 4.75 -14.25
C PRO A 257 16.33 4.17 -13.29
N LYS A 258 17.55 3.98 -13.79
CA LYS A 258 18.72 3.70 -12.96
C LYS A 258 19.00 4.84 -11.99
N GLY A 259 19.53 4.50 -10.82
CA GLY A 259 19.94 5.46 -9.81
C GLY A 259 19.68 4.96 -8.40
N THR A 260 19.90 5.86 -7.44
CA THR A 260 19.72 5.58 -6.02
C THR A 260 18.32 5.98 -5.57
N TYR A 261 17.66 5.12 -4.81
CA TYR A 261 16.29 5.29 -4.31
C TYR A 261 16.24 5.14 -2.79
N LYS A 262 15.48 6.01 -2.12
CA LYS A 262 15.15 5.92 -0.69
C LYS A 262 13.85 5.16 -0.51
N PHE A 263 13.89 4.03 0.20
CA PHE A 263 12.74 3.16 0.36
C PHE A 263 12.02 3.30 1.69
N SER A 264 10.70 3.32 1.63
CA SER A 264 9.80 3.21 2.77
C SER A 264 8.79 2.09 2.56
N VAL A 265 8.17 1.66 3.66
CA VAL A 265 7.09 0.68 3.67
C VAL A 265 5.87 1.26 4.38
N LEU A 266 4.68 0.94 3.87
CA LEU A 266 3.38 1.17 4.48
C LEU A 266 2.80 -0.18 4.90
N VAL A 267 2.34 -0.26 6.14
CA VAL A 267 1.75 -1.47 6.73
C VAL A 267 0.35 -1.15 7.24
N VAL A 268 -0.63 -1.92 6.79
CA VAL A 268 -1.98 -1.97 7.35
C VAL A 268 -2.38 -3.42 7.54
N THR A 269 -2.53 -3.88 8.78
CA THR A 269 -2.92 -5.28 9.08
C THR A 269 -3.40 -5.39 10.52
N THR A 270 -3.78 -6.60 10.95
CA THR A 270 -4.05 -6.91 12.35
C THR A 270 -2.83 -7.56 12.99
N MET A 271 -2.44 -7.06 14.16
CA MET A 271 -1.37 -7.62 14.97
C MET A 271 -1.87 -7.85 16.39
N THR A 272 -1.46 -8.97 16.98
CA THR A 272 -1.83 -9.34 18.34
C THR A 272 -0.59 -9.59 19.17
N THR A 273 -0.68 -9.35 20.46
CA THR A 273 0.43 -9.59 21.39
C THR A 273 0.19 -10.89 22.13
N GLU A 274 1.27 -11.58 22.46
CA GLU A 274 1.18 -12.84 23.21
C GLU A 274 1.08 -12.58 24.73
N GLY A 275 0.34 -13.42 25.43
CA GLY A 275 0.10 -13.33 26.88
C GLY A 275 -0.87 -12.21 27.28
N ASP A 276 -0.71 -11.67 28.48
CA ASP A 276 -1.60 -10.65 29.07
C ASP A 276 -1.28 -9.21 28.60
N ALA A 277 -0.51 -9.09 27.52
CA ALA A 277 -0.07 -7.80 27.00
C ALA A 277 -1.22 -7.01 26.36
N PRO A 278 -1.09 -5.67 26.28
CA PRO A 278 -2.00 -4.85 25.49
C PRO A 278 -1.96 -5.26 24.03
N ASN A 279 -3.13 -5.48 23.43
CA ASN A 279 -3.25 -5.90 22.04
C ASN A 279 -3.17 -4.69 21.09
N LEU A 280 -2.45 -4.80 19.98
CA LEU A 280 -2.35 -3.76 18.94
C LEU A 280 -3.59 -3.69 18.05
N SER A 281 -4.34 -4.79 17.90
CA SER A 281 -5.49 -4.89 17.00
C SER A 281 -5.11 -4.47 15.56
N ARG A 282 -5.91 -3.65 14.89
CA ARG A 282 -5.58 -3.13 13.54
C ARG A 282 -4.54 -2.02 13.65
N VAL A 283 -3.43 -2.18 12.94
CA VAL A 283 -2.35 -1.20 12.84
C VAL A 283 -2.31 -0.57 11.45
N ASN A 284 -1.92 0.70 11.38
CA ASN A 284 -1.68 1.48 10.16
C ASN A 284 -0.50 2.42 10.41
N PHE A 285 0.65 2.12 9.80
CA PHE A 285 1.85 2.94 9.97
C PHE A 285 2.74 2.89 8.73
N SER A 286 3.60 3.89 8.60
CA SER A 286 4.69 3.88 7.63
C SER A 286 6.05 3.87 8.33
N SER A 287 7.06 3.32 7.67
CA SER A 287 8.44 3.40 8.14
C SER A 287 8.92 4.85 8.12
N ASN A 288 9.76 5.23 9.09
CA ASN A 288 10.35 6.56 9.15
C ASN A 288 11.16 6.92 7.87
N SER A 289 10.63 7.85 7.07
CA SER A 289 11.23 8.30 5.82
C SER A 289 12.58 9.00 6.00
N ALA A 290 12.85 9.59 7.18
CA ALA A 290 14.14 10.18 7.49
C ALA A 290 15.24 9.14 7.69
N ARG A 291 14.87 7.89 8.00
CA ARG A 291 15.79 6.73 8.16
C ARG A 291 15.65 5.71 7.02
N ALA A 292 14.99 6.09 5.93
CA ALA A 292 14.81 5.26 4.76
C ALA A 292 16.18 4.84 4.17
N PRO A 293 16.44 3.53 4.00
CA PRO A 293 17.68 3.07 3.39
C PRO A 293 17.72 3.39 1.90
N ASN A 294 18.95 3.52 1.39
CA ASN A 294 19.24 3.75 -0.01
C ASN A 294 19.57 2.43 -0.71
N PHE A 295 18.99 2.21 -1.89
CA PHE A 295 19.41 1.13 -2.80
C PHE A 295 19.67 1.73 -4.19
N THR A 296 20.74 1.28 -4.85
CA THR A 296 21.13 1.77 -6.18
C THR A 296 20.88 0.70 -7.22
N PHE A 297 20.28 1.11 -8.33
CA PHE A 297 20.11 0.30 -9.53
C PHE A 297 20.99 0.87 -10.65
N ASP A 298 21.78 0.02 -11.29
CA ASP A 298 22.73 0.45 -12.34
C ASP A 298 22.10 0.48 -13.74
N THR A 299 20.86 0.02 -13.83
CA THR A 299 20.12 -0.21 -15.07
C THR A 299 18.68 0.23 -14.90
N ASP A 300 18.07 0.74 -15.96
CA ASP A 300 16.65 1.03 -16.00
C ASP A 300 15.84 -0.28 -15.88
N TYR A 301 14.55 -0.16 -15.57
CA TYR A 301 13.59 -1.24 -15.74
C TYR A 301 12.33 -0.68 -16.42
N PRO A 302 11.74 -1.40 -17.39
CA PRO A 302 12.27 -2.62 -18.01
C PRO A 302 13.56 -2.35 -18.80
N ALA A 303 14.52 -3.26 -18.77
CA ALA A 303 15.77 -3.18 -19.54
C ALA A 303 16.01 -4.39 -20.44
N THR A 304 15.39 -5.54 -20.16
CA THR A 304 15.50 -6.74 -20.99
C THR A 304 14.22 -7.00 -21.78
N PRO A 305 14.28 -7.74 -22.90
CA PRO A 305 13.09 -8.13 -23.64
C PRO A 305 11.99 -8.79 -22.80
N ASN A 306 12.38 -9.67 -21.87
CA ASN A 306 11.41 -10.38 -21.05
C ASN A 306 10.75 -9.45 -20.01
N GLU A 307 11.50 -8.52 -19.42
CA GLU A 307 10.91 -7.49 -18.54
C GLU A 307 9.95 -6.58 -19.29
N TRP A 308 10.28 -6.22 -20.54
CA TRP A 308 9.37 -5.44 -21.39
C TRP A 308 8.09 -6.22 -21.67
N LYS A 309 8.22 -7.51 -21.99
CA LYS A 309 7.07 -8.39 -22.22
C LYS A 309 6.18 -8.51 -20.97
N ASP A 310 6.76 -8.72 -19.79
CA ASP A 310 6.01 -8.78 -18.53
C ASP A 310 5.35 -7.43 -18.20
N PHE A 311 6.10 -6.33 -18.32
CA PHE A 311 5.58 -4.98 -18.07
C PHE A 311 4.40 -4.65 -18.97
N GLU A 312 4.52 -4.88 -20.28
CA GLU A 312 3.44 -4.61 -21.23
C GLU A 312 2.25 -5.55 -21.01
N ALA A 313 2.45 -6.80 -20.61
CA ALA A 313 1.36 -7.71 -20.28
C ALA A 313 0.55 -7.20 -19.07
N ARG A 314 1.21 -6.83 -17.98
CA ARG A 314 0.56 -6.26 -16.79
C ARG A 314 -0.12 -4.92 -17.08
N GLN A 315 0.53 -4.06 -17.87
CA GLN A 315 -0.04 -2.78 -18.25
C GLN A 315 -1.27 -2.97 -19.15
N ARG A 316 -1.26 -3.94 -20.08
CA ARG A 316 -2.43 -4.27 -20.90
C ARG A 316 -3.61 -4.75 -20.05
N GLU A 317 -3.37 -5.63 -19.08
CA GLU A 317 -4.40 -6.08 -18.15
C GLU A 317 -4.99 -4.90 -17.36
N LYS A 318 -4.14 -4.07 -16.76
CA LYS A 318 -4.54 -2.86 -16.03
C LYS A 318 -5.36 -1.88 -16.87
N MET A 319 -5.02 -1.73 -18.15
CA MET A 319 -5.66 -0.79 -19.07
C MET A 319 -6.87 -1.39 -19.80
N SER A 320 -7.10 -2.71 -19.71
CA SER A 320 -8.16 -3.41 -20.44
C SER A 320 -9.57 -2.93 -20.09
N SER A 321 -9.79 -2.48 -18.85
CA SER A 321 -11.05 -1.88 -18.40
C SER A 321 -11.15 -0.37 -18.67
N GLN A 322 -10.12 0.24 -19.26
CA GLN A 322 -10.01 1.67 -19.55
C GLN A 322 -9.98 1.91 -21.06
N SER A 323 -10.95 1.36 -21.78
CA SER A 323 -11.11 1.61 -23.22
C SER A 323 -11.29 3.10 -23.49
N VAL A 324 -10.65 3.60 -24.54
CA VAL A 324 -10.70 5.02 -24.93
C VAL A 324 -11.61 5.18 -26.15
N GLY A 325 -12.71 5.91 -25.99
CA GLY A 325 -13.63 6.21 -27.09
C GLY A 325 -13.05 7.24 -28.09
N PRO A 326 -13.57 7.32 -29.32
CA PRO A 326 -13.22 8.37 -30.27
C PRO A 326 -13.41 9.77 -29.69
N GLY A 327 -12.43 10.65 -29.87
CA GLY A 327 -12.43 12.02 -29.35
C GLY A 327 -12.28 12.13 -27.83
N ALA A 328 -12.03 11.03 -27.11
CA ALA A 328 -11.72 11.05 -25.70
C ALA A 328 -10.22 11.31 -25.46
N THR A 329 -9.90 11.93 -24.32
CA THR A 329 -8.52 12.25 -23.97
C THR A 329 -7.78 10.99 -23.52
N VAL A 330 -6.61 10.77 -24.09
CA VAL A 330 -5.74 9.64 -23.78
C VAL A 330 -5.06 9.85 -22.42
N ALA A 331 -5.36 8.99 -21.45
CA ALA A 331 -4.84 9.10 -20.09
C ALA A 331 -3.40 8.58 -19.95
N GLU A 332 -3.06 7.53 -20.70
CA GLU A 332 -1.77 6.84 -20.66
C GLU A 332 -1.15 6.81 -22.07
N PRO A 333 0.12 7.20 -22.25
CA PRO A 333 0.76 7.09 -23.55
C PRO A 333 0.96 5.62 -23.93
N GLY A 334 0.80 5.29 -25.20
CA GLY A 334 0.93 3.90 -25.65
C GLY A 334 0.64 3.71 -27.12
N TYR A 335 0.93 2.50 -27.59
CA TYR A 335 0.35 1.96 -28.81
C TYR A 335 -1.02 1.40 -28.49
N TYR A 336 -2.05 1.95 -29.14
CA TYR A 336 -3.43 1.56 -28.99
C TYR A 336 -3.93 0.78 -30.20
N ARG A 337 -4.79 -0.19 -29.96
CA ARG A 337 -5.45 -0.99 -30.99
C ARG A 337 -6.93 -0.68 -31.01
N LYS A 338 -7.47 -0.49 -32.21
CA LYS A 338 -8.92 -0.37 -32.41
C LYS A 338 -9.62 -1.71 -32.17
N VAL A 339 -10.76 -1.68 -31.48
CA VAL A 339 -11.53 -2.87 -31.09
C VAL A 339 -13.02 -2.63 -31.40
N ALA A 340 -13.65 -3.61 -32.05
CA ALA A 340 -15.08 -3.64 -32.32
C ALA A 340 -15.85 -4.25 -31.15
N ILE A 341 -17.16 -4.00 -31.08
CA ILE A 341 -18.02 -4.58 -30.03
C ILE A 341 -18.04 -6.12 -30.04
N THR A 342 -17.80 -6.72 -31.21
CA THR A 342 -17.67 -8.17 -31.40
C THR A 342 -16.36 -8.75 -30.86
N GLY A 343 -15.44 -7.90 -30.40
CA GLY A 343 -14.09 -8.27 -29.98
C GLY A 343 -13.07 -8.32 -31.13
N GLU A 344 -13.48 -8.03 -32.38
CA GLU A 344 -12.55 -7.93 -33.51
C GLU A 344 -11.53 -6.82 -33.24
N ARG A 345 -10.25 -7.12 -33.43
CA ARG A 345 -9.14 -6.19 -33.19
C ARG A 345 -8.53 -5.76 -34.50
N GLY A 346 -8.28 -4.47 -34.67
CA GLY A 346 -7.56 -3.95 -35.83
C GLY A 346 -6.17 -4.54 -35.95
N GLN A 347 -5.70 -4.73 -37.17
CA GLN A 347 -4.41 -5.37 -37.47
C GLN A 347 -3.22 -4.59 -36.92
N PHE A 348 -3.26 -3.26 -37.00
CA PHE A 348 -2.16 -2.39 -36.61
C PHE A 348 -2.49 -1.55 -35.38
N VAL A 349 -1.45 -1.18 -34.64
CA VAL A 349 -1.54 -0.27 -33.51
C VAL A 349 -1.16 1.15 -33.92
N ARG A 350 -1.73 2.12 -33.20
CA ARG A 350 -1.46 3.54 -33.37
C ARG A 350 -0.85 4.10 -32.09
N GLY A 351 0.27 4.81 -32.21
CA GLY A 351 0.86 5.51 -31.08
C GLY A 351 0.01 6.72 -30.72
N LEU A 352 -0.40 6.82 -29.45
CA LEU A 352 -1.15 7.96 -28.91
C LEU A 352 -0.43 8.51 -27.67
N SER A 353 -0.30 9.83 -27.61
CA SER A 353 0.35 10.52 -26.50
C SER A 353 -0.63 10.86 -25.38
N LYS A 354 -0.12 11.00 -24.15
CA LYS A 354 -0.94 11.47 -23.03
C LYS A 354 -1.49 12.87 -23.32
N GLY A 355 -2.79 13.06 -23.10
CA GLY A 355 -3.50 14.32 -23.35
C GLY A 355 -3.94 14.53 -24.80
N GLU A 356 -3.53 13.66 -25.73
CA GLU A 356 -4.03 13.67 -27.10
C GLU A 356 -5.50 13.23 -27.14
N GLN A 357 -6.27 13.75 -28.12
CA GLN A 357 -7.61 13.24 -28.39
C GLN A 357 -7.53 12.00 -29.26
N ALA A 358 -8.18 10.93 -28.83
CA ALA A 358 -8.21 9.68 -29.58
C ALA A 358 -8.83 9.90 -30.97
N PRO A 359 -8.21 9.41 -32.05
CA PRO A 359 -8.74 9.57 -33.40
C PRO A 359 -10.11 8.94 -33.59
N THR A 360 -10.83 9.42 -34.61
CA THR A 360 -12.05 8.77 -35.09
C THR A 360 -11.76 7.35 -35.57
N LEU A 361 -12.76 6.48 -35.43
CA LEU A 361 -12.70 5.08 -35.81
C LEU A 361 -13.59 4.82 -37.03
N ASP A 362 -13.10 4.00 -37.95
CA ASP A 362 -13.88 3.41 -39.02
C ASP A 362 -14.78 2.29 -38.46
N ARG A 363 -15.96 2.11 -39.06
CA ARG A 363 -16.79 0.93 -38.74
C ARG A 363 -16.03 -0.35 -39.15
N PRO A 364 -16.04 -1.43 -38.34
CA PRO A 364 -16.90 -1.67 -37.18
C PRO A 364 -16.28 -1.32 -35.81
N PHE A 365 -15.18 -0.58 -35.76
CA PHE A 365 -14.46 -0.31 -34.51
C PHE A 365 -15.12 0.78 -33.68
N GLU A 366 -15.14 0.60 -32.36
CA GLU A 366 -15.86 1.49 -31.45
C GLU A 366 -14.97 2.16 -30.41
N HIS A 367 -13.87 1.52 -30.02
CA HIS A 367 -12.95 2.06 -29.02
C HIS A 367 -11.51 1.62 -29.26
N TRP A 368 -10.59 2.31 -28.58
CA TRP A 368 -9.17 2.02 -28.54
C TRP A 368 -8.80 1.32 -27.23
N VAL A 369 -7.92 0.32 -27.30
CA VAL A 369 -7.38 -0.38 -26.13
C VAL A 369 -5.86 -0.32 -26.16
N TRP A 370 -5.24 0.00 -25.03
CA TRP A 370 -3.79 0.03 -24.88
C TRP A 370 -3.21 -1.37 -25.13
N ASP A 371 -2.15 -1.48 -25.92
CA ASP A 371 -1.57 -2.77 -26.33
C ASP A 371 -0.07 -2.91 -26.05
N ALA A 372 0.67 -1.79 -26.08
CA ALA A 372 2.13 -1.75 -25.96
C ALA A 372 2.66 -0.35 -25.59
N ASP A 373 3.88 -0.26 -25.05
CA ASP A 373 4.51 1.00 -24.62
C ASP A 373 5.21 1.73 -25.79
N LEU A 374 5.19 3.05 -25.81
CA LEU A 374 5.84 3.84 -26.87
C LEU A 374 7.38 3.74 -26.87
N ALA A 375 8.00 3.26 -25.79
CA ALA A 375 9.45 3.12 -25.69
C ALA A 375 10.04 2.10 -26.68
N LEU A 376 9.27 1.08 -27.09
CA LEU A 376 9.71 0.11 -28.08
C LEU A 376 8.92 0.30 -29.38
N SER A 377 9.64 0.58 -30.47
CA SER A 377 9.03 0.79 -31.79
C SER A 377 8.19 -0.43 -32.23
N THR A 378 7.11 -0.18 -32.96
CA THR A 378 6.33 -1.23 -33.63
C THR A 378 6.78 -1.42 -35.09
N ARG A 379 7.90 -0.80 -35.46
CA ARG A 379 8.56 -0.92 -36.77
C ARG A 379 10.04 -1.23 -36.63
N CYS A 380 10.55 -2.09 -37.52
CA CYS A 380 11.98 -2.31 -37.74
C CYS A 380 12.25 -2.34 -39.26
N LYS A 381 13.45 -1.94 -39.68
CA LYS A 381 13.85 -2.06 -41.09
C LYS A 381 14.42 -3.46 -41.37
N PRO A 382 14.41 -3.91 -42.63
CA PRO A 382 15.18 -5.09 -43.01
C PRO A 382 16.65 -4.94 -42.61
N GLY A 383 17.23 -5.95 -41.98
CA GLY A 383 18.60 -5.94 -41.45
C GLY A 383 18.77 -5.33 -40.06
N ASP A 384 17.75 -4.65 -39.51
CA ASP A 384 17.78 -4.15 -38.14
C ASP A 384 17.24 -5.19 -37.15
N SER A 385 17.66 -5.09 -35.88
CA SER A 385 17.05 -5.87 -34.79
C SER A 385 15.64 -5.39 -34.49
N CYS A 386 14.65 -6.28 -34.51
CA CYS A 386 13.29 -5.92 -34.14
C CYS A 386 13.12 -5.82 -32.62
N PRO A 387 12.51 -4.76 -32.09
CA PRO A 387 12.52 -4.47 -30.66
C PRO A 387 11.50 -5.28 -29.84
N ARG A 388 10.59 -6.03 -30.48
CA ARG A 388 9.46 -6.70 -29.81
C ARG A 388 9.35 -8.16 -30.22
N ASP A 389 9.01 -8.99 -29.24
CA ASP A 389 8.50 -10.32 -29.47
C ASP A 389 7.13 -10.25 -30.16
N GLY A 390 6.85 -11.23 -31.00
CA GLY A 390 5.51 -11.48 -31.50
C GLY A 390 5.44 -11.61 -33.00
N LEU A 391 4.27 -11.37 -33.55
CA LEU A 391 3.97 -11.50 -34.97
C LEU A 391 4.28 -10.19 -35.70
N TRP A 392 4.98 -10.30 -36.82
CA TRP A 392 5.40 -9.19 -37.66
C TRP A 392 5.01 -9.47 -39.11
N VAL A 393 4.74 -8.42 -39.88
CA VAL A 393 4.44 -8.52 -41.31
C VAL A 393 5.26 -7.49 -42.09
N ALA A 394 5.68 -7.86 -43.29
CA ALA A 394 6.36 -6.94 -44.19
C ALA A 394 5.37 -5.94 -44.77
N ARG A 395 5.78 -4.68 -44.87
CA ARG A 395 5.01 -3.59 -45.47
C ARG A 395 5.87 -2.75 -46.42
N THR A 396 5.26 -2.26 -47.49
CA THR A 396 5.85 -1.28 -48.40
C THR A 396 5.17 0.06 -48.21
N MET A 397 5.96 1.08 -47.84
CA MET A 397 5.45 2.42 -47.66
C MET A 397 4.95 2.99 -49.00
N ARG A 398 3.71 3.49 -49.03
CA ARG A 398 3.21 4.29 -50.16
C ARG A 398 3.23 5.77 -49.77
N MET A 399 3.79 6.61 -50.63
CA MET A 399 3.82 8.05 -50.38
C MET A 399 2.41 8.58 -50.15
N GLY A 400 2.15 9.18 -48.97
CA GLY A 400 0.91 9.89 -48.67
C GLY A 400 0.18 9.49 -47.37
N SER A 401 0.31 8.25 -46.87
CA SER A 401 -0.24 7.83 -45.55
C SER A 401 0.19 6.41 -45.17
N VAL A 402 0.39 6.14 -43.88
CA VAL A 402 0.69 4.80 -43.35
C VAL A 402 -0.47 3.80 -43.55
N ASP A 403 -1.68 4.31 -43.62
CA ASP A 403 -2.88 3.50 -43.88
C ASP A 403 -2.95 3.04 -45.35
N ALA A 404 -2.18 3.69 -46.23
CA ALA A 404 -2.06 3.33 -47.65
C ALA A 404 -0.90 2.36 -47.93
N ASP A 405 -0.12 1.99 -46.91
CA ASP A 405 1.00 1.06 -47.06
C ASP A 405 0.50 -0.34 -47.43
N VAL A 406 1.20 -0.97 -48.37
CA VAL A 406 0.87 -2.33 -48.84
C VAL A 406 1.35 -3.33 -47.80
N THR A 407 0.47 -4.22 -47.37
CA THR A 407 0.79 -5.31 -46.43
C THR A 407 1.00 -6.61 -47.21
N HIS A 408 2.15 -7.25 -46.98
CA HIS A 408 2.54 -8.52 -47.59
C HIS A 408 2.30 -9.65 -46.59
N VAL A 409 1.04 -10.09 -46.48
CA VAL A 409 0.58 -11.07 -45.48
C VAL A 409 1.27 -12.43 -45.62
N GLU A 410 1.72 -12.77 -46.82
CA GLU A 410 2.50 -13.97 -47.13
C GLU A 410 3.89 -13.97 -46.49
N LEU A 411 4.38 -12.80 -46.06
CA LEU A 411 5.64 -12.64 -45.35
C LEU A 411 5.46 -12.50 -43.84
N GLU A 412 4.27 -12.81 -43.31
CA GLU A 412 4.03 -12.81 -41.88
C GLU A 412 4.94 -13.81 -41.15
N ARG A 413 5.57 -13.37 -40.06
CA ARG A 413 6.50 -14.20 -39.29
C ARG A 413 6.56 -13.77 -37.83
N ARG A 414 6.84 -14.74 -36.95
CA ARG A 414 7.17 -14.45 -35.54
C ARG A 414 8.64 -14.09 -35.39
N PHE A 415 8.92 -12.96 -34.73
CA PHE A 415 10.27 -12.57 -34.31
C PHE A 415 10.39 -12.61 -32.80
N ARG A 416 11.61 -12.91 -32.34
CA ARG A 416 12.04 -12.58 -30.98
C ARG A 416 12.60 -11.16 -30.95
N ALA A 417 12.42 -10.45 -29.85
CA ALA A 417 13.07 -9.17 -29.63
C ALA A 417 14.59 -9.33 -29.72
N GLY A 418 15.22 -8.44 -30.48
CA GLY A 418 16.64 -8.50 -30.83
C GLY A 418 16.95 -9.30 -32.09
N GLU A 419 16.00 -10.07 -32.63
CA GLU A 419 16.20 -10.82 -33.88
C GLU A 419 16.35 -9.87 -35.07
N ILE A 420 17.32 -10.16 -35.95
CA ILE A 420 17.58 -9.37 -37.15
C ILE A 420 16.47 -9.64 -38.17
N ALA A 421 15.79 -8.57 -38.59
CA ALA A 421 14.71 -8.65 -39.56
C ALA A 421 15.24 -9.12 -40.92
N PRO A 422 14.60 -10.12 -41.57
CA PRO A 422 15.03 -10.58 -42.89
C PRO A 422 14.98 -9.48 -43.95
N SER A 423 15.84 -9.61 -44.96
CA SER A 423 15.82 -8.76 -46.15
C SER A 423 14.47 -8.87 -46.88
N LEU A 424 14.04 -7.77 -47.48
CA LEU A 424 12.83 -7.67 -48.30
C LEU A 424 13.14 -7.38 -49.78
N THR A 425 14.35 -7.70 -50.23
CA THR A 425 14.86 -7.42 -51.59
C THR A 425 14.07 -8.06 -52.74
N GLY A 426 13.12 -8.95 -52.46
CA GLY A 426 12.22 -9.54 -53.45
C GLY A 426 10.88 -8.81 -53.64
N LEU A 427 10.59 -7.78 -52.83
CA LEU A 427 9.36 -7.01 -52.95
C LEU A 427 9.49 -5.90 -53.99
N GLU A 428 8.42 -5.63 -54.74
CA GLU A 428 8.37 -4.50 -55.68
C GLU A 428 8.49 -3.15 -54.94
N GLY A 429 9.15 -2.18 -55.56
CA GLY A 429 9.42 -0.84 -55.02
C GLY A 429 10.86 -0.62 -54.56
N ASN A 430 11.16 0.61 -54.11
CA ASN A 430 12.49 0.94 -53.60
C ASN A 430 12.65 0.37 -52.18
N VAL A 431 13.72 -0.41 -51.96
CA VAL A 431 14.06 -1.10 -50.70
C VAL A 431 14.02 -0.18 -49.48
N LEU A 432 14.30 1.11 -49.65
CA LEU A 432 14.22 2.12 -48.57
C LEU A 432 12.81 2.33 -48.01
N HIS A 433 11.77 1.88 -48.71
CA HIS A 433 10.37 1.97 -48.29
C HIS A 433 9.84 0.67 -47.69
N HIS A 434 10.64 -0.40 -47.65
CA HIS A 434 10.24 -1.67 -47.05
C HIS A 434 10.54 -1.66 -45.55
N TYR A 435 9.60 -2.15 -44.75
CA TYR A 435 9.76 -2.27 -43.31
C TYR A 435 8.93 -3.43 -42.75
N TRP A 436 9.28 -3.87 -41.56
CA TRP A 436 8.51 -4.84 -40.78
C TRP A 436 7.64 -4.10 -39.77
N GLN A 437 6.35 -4.46 -39.69
CA GLN A 437 5.38 -3.86 -38.77
C GLN A 437 4.88 -4.93 -37.79
N TRP A 438 4.89 -4.58 -36.50
CA TRP A 438 4.42 -5.45 -35.42
C TRP A 438 2.91 -5.54 -35.41
N LEU A 439 2.39 -6.77 -35.34
CA LEU A 439 0.98 -7.11 -35.30
C LEU A 439 0.48 -7.44 -33.89
N GLY A 440 1.35 -7.81 -32.96
CA GLY A 440 0.97 -8.21 -31.60
C GLY A 440 1.91 -9.26 -31.00
N ALA A 441 1.86 -9.43 -29.68
CA ALA A 441 2.66 -10.42 -28.92
C ALA A 441 2.20 -11.86 -29.17
#